data_AF-A0A350YDA7-F1
#
_entry.id   AF-A0A350YDA7-F1
#
_cell.length_a   1.000
_cell.length_b   1.000
_cell.length_c   1.000
_cell.angle_alpha   90.00
_cell.angle_beta   90.00
_cell.angle_gamma   90.00
#
_symmetry.space_group_name_H-M   'P 1'
#
loop_
_entity.id
_entity.type
_entity.pdbx_description
1 polymer ?
#
loop_
_entity_poly.entity_id
_entity_poly.type
_entity_poly.pdbx_seq_one_letter_code
_entity_poly.pdbx_strand_id
1 'polypeptide(L)'
;MSDDDKQPDNTLQQTEEPMAVAQDKSGSESATPEVDLSAASDLESPLNGDEPSVDGSASTTATDEAEISEVQAVESSTDVPSAETDIAAWEALKDENQALTAQLNELNQQFEALKTQSMRMAADFDNFRKRTSKEKEDLEHQVKKNTLAELLPVVDNFERARSHIKPQTDGEMTIHKSYQGVYKQLVECLKRIGVSPMRPEGAEFDPNLHEAVMREATHEYPEGVVIEQLMRGYFLGDRVLRHAMVKVAAAAEPVVTSEEGTPETTEP
;
A
#
# COMPACT_ATOMS: atom_id res chain seq x y z
N MET A 1 39.73 -63.04 38.42
CA MET A 1 40.79 -63.45 37.49
C MET A 1 40.06 -63.95 36.25
N SER A 2 39.98 -63.25 35.13
CA SER A 2 40.61 -62.04 34.61
C SER A 2 39.85 -61.76 33.29
N ASP A 3 39.51 -60.50 33.01
CA ASP A 3 40.07 -59.70 31.89
C ASP A 3 39.78 -60.28 30.50
N ASP A 4 39.50 -59.55 29.43
CA ASP A 4 39.12 -58.17 29.14
C ASP A 4 38.99 -58.19 27.59
N ASP A 5 38.03 -57.44 27.08
CA ASP A 5 38.10 -56.68 25.83
C ASP A 5 38.34 -57.30 24.43
N LYS A 6 37.89 -56.48 23.46
CA LYS A 6 38.37 -56.32 22.07
C LYS A 6 37.47 -56.81 20.94
N GLN A 7 36.65 -55.89 20.42
CA GLN A 7 36.43 -55.76 18.97
C GLN A 7 37.69 -55.20 18.29
N PRO A 8 37.89 -55.35 16.95
CA PRO A 8 37.34 -54.38 15.98
C PRO A 8 37.06 -54.88 14.53
N ASP A 9 36.37 -53.99 13.79
CA ASP A 9 36.48 -53.65 12.35
C ASP A 9 36.02 -54.58 11.21
N ASN A 10 34.81 -54.24 10.69
CA ASN A 10 34.53 -53.68 9.37
C ASN A 10 35.54 -53.90 8.21
N THR A 11 35.11 -54.55 7.11
CA THR A 11 35.48 -54.24 5.70
C THR A 11 34.69 -55.10 4.70
N LEU A 12 33.84 -54.41 3.91
CA LEU A 12 33.49 -54.59 2.49
C LEU A 12 33.18 -55.99 1.91
N GLN A 13 31.94 -56.17 1.44
CA GLN A 13 31.63 -56.65 0.08
C GLN A 13 30.13 -56.60 -0.21
N GLN A 14 29.71 -55.72 -1.11
CA GLN A 14 28.84 -56.02 -2.26
C GLN A 14 28.57 -54.74 -3.05
N THR A 15 29.29 -54.61 -4.15
CA THR A 15 29.05 -53.71 -5.28
C THR A 15 28.10 -54.41 -6.25
N GLU A 16 26.92 -53.84 -6.49
CA GLU A 16 26.11 -54.10 -7.68
C GLU A 16 26.08 -52.83 -8.55
N GLU A 17 26.61 -52.96 -9.77
CA GLU A 17 26.36 -52.12 -10.94
C GLU A 17 25.47 -52.93 -11.93
N PRO A 18 24.94 -52.39 -13.05
CA PRO A 18 24.70 -50.98 -13.43
C PRO A 18 23.26 -50.75 -13.96
N MET A 19 22.80 -49.49 -13.95
CA MET A 19 21.57 -49.07 -14.62
C MET A 19 21.87 -48.64 -16.06
N ALA A 20 21.34 -49.40 -17.03
CA ALA A 20 21.47 -49.13 -18.46
C ALA A 20 20.37 -48.19 -18.97
N VAL A 21 20.83 -47.27 -19.82
CA VAL A 21 20.15 -46.23 -20.59
C VAL A 21 19.08 -46.80 -21.53
N ALA A 22 17.90 -46.16 -21.55
CA ALA A 22 16.99 -46.20 -22.70
C ALA A 22 16.37 -44.80 -22.90
N GLN A 23 16.67 -44.23 -24.06
CA GLN A 23 16.02 -43.03 -24.61
C GLN A 23 14.66 -43.42 -25.21
N ASP A 24 13.63 -42.60 -24.98
CA ASP A 24 12.60 -42.37 -26.00
C ASP A 24 12.10 -40.92 -25.94
N LYS A 25 11.86 -40.37 -27.13
CA LYS A 25 11.55 -39.00 -27.46
C LYS A 25 10.05 -38.84 -27.65
N SER A 26 9.42 -37.83 -27.04
CA SER A 26 8.41 -36.99 -27.69
C SER A 26 7.91 -35.92 -26.72
N GLY A 27 7.69 -34.69 -27.20
CA GLY A 27 6.98 -33.66 -26.44
C GLY A 27 7.55 -32.25 -26.60
N SER A 28 7.12 -31.60 -27.69
CA SER A 28 7.05 -30.16 -27.94
C SER A 28 7.59 -29.17 -26.88
N GLU A 29 8.57 -28.36 -27.26
CA GLU A 29 8.70 -26.98 -26.75
C GLU A 29 8.86 -26.02 -27.92
N SER A 30 7.91 -25.09 -27.99
CA SER A 30 7.83 -23.99 -28.94
C SER A 30 8.88 -22.93 -28.61
N ALA A 31 9.56 -22.48 -29.64
CA ALA A 31 10.50 -21.38 -29.64
C ALA A 31 9.90 -20.08 -29.05
N THR A 32 10.65 -19.44 -28.17
CA THR A 32 10.57 -18.00 -27.90
C THR A 32 11.96 -17.40 -28.09
N PRO A 33 12.14 -16.37 -28.94
CA PRO A 33 13.41 -15.67 -29.03
C PRO A 33 13.48 -14.63 -27.91
N GLU A 34 14.57 -14.64 -27.15
CA GLU A 34 14.97 -13.56 -26.25
C GLU A 34 15.31 -12.33 -27.10
N VAL A 35 14.63 -11.21 -26.84
CA VAL A 35 14.92 -9.92 -27.47
C VAL A 35 15.69 -9.08 -26.46
N ASP A 36 16.99 -8.98 -26.69
CA ASP A 36 17.90 -8.07 -26.00
C ASP A 36 17.56 -6.63 -26.40
N LEU A 37 17.06 -5.83 -25.44
CA LEU A 37 16.72 -4.42 -25.60
C LEU A 37 17.71 -3.56 -24.80
N SER A 38 19.00 -3.67 -25.12
CA SER A 38 20.00 -2.69 -24.73
C SER A 38 20.21 -1.65 -25.82
N ALA A 39 19.32 -0.65 -25.92
CA ALA A 39 19.59 0.67 -26.53
C ALA A 39 18.34 1.56 -26.50
N ALA A 40 18.37 2.59 -25.65
CA ALA A 40 17.84 3.95 -25.90
C ALA A 40 17.36 4.61 -24.60
N SER A 41 18.27 5.26 -23.89
CA SER A 41 17.92 6.36 -22.97
C SER A 41 19.17 7.17 -22.69
N ASP A 42 19.42 8.20 -23.50
CA ASP A 42 20.17 9.40 -23.10
C ASP A 42 20.02 10.45 -24.20
N LEU A 43 18.86 11.12 -24.19
CA LEU A 43 18.70 12.42 -24.82
C LEU A 43 18.09 13.36 -23.76
N GLU A 44 18.92 13.83 -22.84
CA GLU A 44 18.63 15.03 -22.08
C GLU A 44 18.85 16.25 -22.99
N SER A 45 17.86 17.13 -23.06
CA SER A 45 18.01 18.49 -23.57
C SER A 45 17.35 19.44 -22.57
N PRO A 46 18.07 20.40 -21.98
CA PRO A 46 17.46 21.36 -21.07
C PRO A 46 16.86 22.50 -21.88
N LEU A 47 15.53 22.66 -21.82
CA LEU A 47 14.87 23.88 -22.25
C LEU A 47 14.81 24.84 -21.06
N ASN A 48 15.81 25.71 -20.97
CA ASN A 48 15.67 27.00 -20.29
C ASN A 48 15.00 27.96 -21.29
N GLY A 49 13.79 28.39 -20.98
CA GLY A 49 13.05 29.41 -21.70
C GLY A 49 12.29 30.27 -20.70
N ASP A 50 12.87 31.42 -20.39
CA ASP A 50 12.36 32.51 -19.57
C ASP A 50 11.01 33.01 -20.13
N GLU A 51 9.96 33.03 -19.31
CA GLU A 51 8.72 33.73 -19.64
C GLU A 51 8.81 35.20 -19.20
N PRO A 52 8.49 36.19 -20.06
CA PRO A 52 8.10 37.49 -19.59
C PRO A 52 6.57 37.58 -19.45
N SER A 53 6.15 37.70 -18.19
CA SER A 53 4.85 38.18 -17.75
C SER A 53 4.54 39.55 -18.36
N VAL A 54 3.40 39.67 -19.04
CA VAL A 54 2.79 40.96 -19.40
C VAL A 54 1.51 41.11 -18.60
N ASP A 55 1.55 41.94 -17.56
CA ASP A 55 0.35 42.52 -16.96
C ASP A 55 0.45 44.05 -17.07
N GLY A 56 -0.66 44.64 -17.51
CA GLY A 56 -0.78 46.05 -17.81
C GLY A 56 -1.19 46.85 -16.58
N SER A 57 -0.66 48.07 -16.47
CA SER A 57 -1.37 49.13 -15.78
C SER A 57 -1.02 50.49 -16.37
N ALA A 58 -2.07 51.28 -16.57
CA ALA A 58 -2.10 52.57 -17.21
C ALA A 58 -1.37 53.66 -16.41
N SER A 59 -0.96 54.74 -17.10
CA SER A 59 -1.43 56.12 -16.84
C SER A 59 -0.38 57.20 -17.18
N THR A 60 -0.84 58.18 -17.96
CA THR A 60 -0.60 59.64 -17.91
C THR A 60 0.68 60.30 -18.49
N THR A 61 0.42 61.08 -19.55
CA THR A 61 0.65 62.55 -19.74
C THR A 61 1.91 63.12 -20.42
N ALA A 62 1.65 64.25 -21.10
CA ALA A 62 2.49 65.25 -21.78
C ALA A 62 2.79 64.93 -23.26
N THR A 63 2.06 65.48 -24.23
CA THR A 63 2.06 66.88 -24.71
C THR A 63 3.43 67.28 -25.26
N ASP A 64 3.56 67.28 -26.59
CA ASP A 64 4.33 68.32 -27.28
C ASP A 64 3.75 68.57 -28.68
N GLU A 65 3.55 69.85 -28.97
CA GLU A 65 3.05 70.39 -30.23
C GLU A 65 4.17 70.44 -31.27
N ALA A 66 3.82 70.23 -32.54
CA ALA A 66 4.63 70.75 -33.64
C ALA A 66 3.71 71.21 -34.78
N GLU A 67 3.69 72.53 -34.95
CA GLU A 67 3.22 73.25 -36.14
C GLU A 67 3.77 72.61 -37.42
N ILE A 68 2.92 72.46 -38.45
CA ILE A 68 3.19 73.02 -39.79
C ILE A 68 1.84 73.35 -40.45
N SER A 69 1.62 74.65 -40.70
CA SER A 69 0.53 75.16 -41.52
C SER A 69 1.01 75.38 -42.96
N GLU A 70 0.06 75.28 -43.88
CA GLU A 70 0.00 75.95 -45.18
C GLU A 70 0.57 75.21 -46.40
N VAL A 71 -0.32 74.51 -47.12
CA VAL A 71 -0.24 74.40 -48.58
C VAL A 71 -1.58 74.75 -49.23
N GLN A 72 -1.48 75.78 -50.06
CA GLN A 72 -2.46 76.40 -50.94
C GLN A 72 -3.30 75.42 -51.77
N ALA A 73 -4.58 75.78 -51.91
CA ALA A 73 -5.48 75.27 -52.93
C ALA A 73 -5.03 75.69 -54.33
N VAL A 74 -4.90 74.73 -55.26
CA VAL A 74 -5.01 74.96 -56.71
C VAL A 74 -5.60 73.71 -57.39
N GLU A 75 -6.80 73.91 -57.94
CA GLU A 75 -7.39 73.35 -59.17
C GLU A 75 -7.57 71.83 -59.36
N SER A 76 -8.84 71.42 -59.27
CA SER A 76 -9.60 70.72 -60.31
C SER A 76 -8.81 69.92 -61.38
N SER A 77 -8.75 68.62 -61.18
CA SER A 77 -8.80 67.65 -62.27
C SER A 77 -9.82 66.56 -61.94
N THR A 78 -10.89 66.55 -62.73
CA THR A 78 -11.85 65.47 -62.86
C THR A 78 -11.14 64.13 -63.10
N ASP A 79 -11.20 63.25 -62.11
CA ASP A 79 -11.49 61.84 -62.33
C ASP A 79 -12.19 61.32 -61.08
N VAL A 80 -13.48 61.04 -61.19
CA VAL A 80 -14.28 60.50 -60.08
C VAL A 80 -14.05 58.99 -60.12
N PRO A 81 -13.35 58.36 -59.16
CA PRO A 81 -13.43 56.92 -59.05
C PRO A 81 -14.89 56.59 -58.74
N SER A 82 -15.46 55.68 -59.50
CA SER A 82 -16.86 55.31 -59.36
C SER A 82 -17.12 54.86 -57.91
N ALA A 83 -17.97 55.58 -57.18
CA ALA A 83 -18.34 55.24 -55.82
C ALA A 83 -18.91 53.80 -55.70
N GLU A 84 -19.38 53.23 -56.81
CA GLU A 84 -19.86 51.85 -56.90
C GLU A 84 -18.74 50.80 -56.79
N THR A 85 -17.52 51.09 -57.27
CA THR A 85 -16.38 50.15 -57.18
C THR A 85 -15.77 50.07 -55.78
N ASP A 86 -15.78 51.17 -55.02
CA ASP A 86 -15.28 51.19 -53.64
C ASP A 86 -16.25 50.52 -52.67
N ILE A 87 -17.56 50.62 -52.92
CA ILE A 87 -18.60 49.94 -52.13
C ILE A 87 -18.51 48.42 -52.31
N ALA A 88 -18.34 47.95 -53.55
CA ALA A 88 -18.22 46.52 -53.84
C ALA A 88 -16.94 45.89 -53.23
N ALA A 89 -15.82 46.62 -53.24
CA ALA A 89 -14.58 46.18 -52.59
C ALA A 89 -14.72 46.12 -51.05
N TRP A 90 -15.46 47.07 -50.46
CA TRP A 90 -15.72 47.10 -49.02
C TRP A 90 -16.65 45.97 -48.57
N GLU A 91 -17.67 45.63 -49.36
CA GLU A 91 -18.55 44.50 -49.11
C GLU A 91 -17.81 43.16 -49.20
N ALA A 92 -16.98 42.95 -50.22
CA ALA A 92 -16.15 41.75 -50.34
C ALA A 92 -15.19 41.57 -49.15
N LEU A 93 -14.55 42.66 -48.70
CA LEU A 93 -13.68 42.65 -47.54
C LEU A 93 -14.45 42.36 -46.23
N LYS A 94 -15.68 42.86 -46.12
CA LYS A 94 -16.57 42.59 -44.98
C LYS A 94 -16.98 41.12 -44.93
N ASP A 95 -17.32 40.53 -46.07
CA ASP A 95 -17.69 39.11 -46.16
C ASP A 95 -16.49 38.20 -45.84
N GLU A 96 -15.30 38.53 -46.34
CA GLU A 96 -14.05 37.85 -45.97
C GLU A 96 -13.78 37.95 -44.46
N ASN A 97 -13.94 39.14 -43.87
CA ASN A 97 -13.75 39.35 -42.44
C ASN A 97 -14.75 38.51 -41.61
N GLN A 98 -16.02 38.43 -42.05
CA GLN A 98 -17.02 37.57 -41.42
C GLN A 98 -16.67 36.09 -41.53
N ALA A 99 -16.19 35.63 -42.69
CA ALA A 99 -15.74 34.25 -42.88
C ALA A 99 -14.54 33.90 -42.00
N LEU A 100 -13.54 34.78 -41.90
CA LEU A 100 -12.40 34.62 -40.99
C LEU A 100 -12.85 34.59 -39.53
N THR A 101 -13.77 35.47 -39.14
CA THR A 101 -14.31 35.52 -37.77
C THR A 101 -15.04 34.22 -37.42
N ALA A 102 -15.81 33.66 -38.36
CA ALA A 102 -16.47 32.37 -38.18
C ALA A 102 -15.46 31.22 -38.02
N GLN A 103 -14.40 31.19 -38.83
CA GLN A 103 -13.33 30.19 -38.71
C GLN A 103 -12.57 30.30 -37.38
N LEU A 104 -12.28 31.53 -36.91
CA LEU A 104 -11.62 31.76 -35.63
C LEU A 104 -12.50 31.26 -34.48
N ASN A 105 -13.80 31.55 -34.52
CA ASN A 105 -14.74 31.07 -33.51
C ASN A 105 -14.82 29.54 -33.46
N GLU A 106 -14.89 28.87 -34.62
CA GLU A 106 -14.89 27.40 -34.71
C GLU A 106 -13.59 26.82 -34.14
N LEU A 107 -12.44 27.35 -34.54
CA LEU A 107 -11.13 26.89 -34.07
C LEU A 107 -10.97 27.11 -32.56
N ASN A 108 -11.47 28.24 -32.03
CA ASN A 108 -11.46 28.53 -30.61
C ASN A 108 -12.36 27.57 -29.82
N GLN A 109 -13.52 27.19 -30.36
CA GLN A 109 -14.38 26.16 -29.76
C GLN A 109 -13.70 24.79 -29.72
N GLN A 110 -13.05 24.38 -30.82
CA GLN A 110 -12.29 23.13 -30.88
C GLN A 110 -11.11 23.14 -29.89
N PHE A 111 -10.40 24.27 -29.78
CA PHE A 111 -9.32 24.44 -28.83
C PHE A 111 -9.81 24.32 -27.39
N GLU A 112 -10.89 25.01 -27.02
CA GLU A 112 -11.46 24.93 -25.67
C GLU A 112 -12.00 23.52 -25.35
N ALA A 113 -12.60 22.84 -26.32
CA ALA A 113 -13.03 21.45 -26.18
C ALA A 113 -11.84 20.51 -25.92
N LEU A 114 -10.77 20.63 -26.71
CA LEU A 114 -9.56 19.82 -26.56
C LEU A 114 -8.83 20.14 -25.25
N LYS A 115 -8.75 21.40 -24.87
CA LYS A 115 -8.18 21.85 -23.60
C LYS A 115 -8.95 21.28 -22.42
N THR A 116 -10.28 21.33 -22.46
CA THR A 116 -11.14 20.74 -21.43
C THR A 116 -10.95 19.23 -21.33
N GLN A 117 -10.87 18.53 -22.48
CA GLN A 117 -10.61 17.10 -22.52
C GLN A 117 -9.22 16.78 -21.93
N SER A 118 -8.19 17.51 -22.32
CA SER A 118 -6.82 17.33 -21.83
C SER A 118 -6.74 17.57 -20.31
N MET A 119 -7.37 18.63 -19.79
CA MET A 119 -7.43 18.88 -18.36
C MET A 119 -8.16 17.77 -17.59
N ARG A 120 -9.25 17.22 -18.14
CA ARG A 120 -9.94 16.07 -17.54
C ARG A 120 -9.04 14.83 -17.53
N MET A 121 -8.39 14.51 -18.65
CA MET A 121 -7.47 13.36 -18.74
C MET A 121 -6.28 13.51 -17.78
N ALA A 122 -5.74 14.72 -17.61
CA ALA A 122 -4.70 14.99 -16.64
C ALA A 122 -5.17 14.76 -15.20
N ALA A 123 -6.38 15.21 -14.86
CA ALA A 123 -6.97 14.98 -13.55
C ALA A 123 -7.24 13.48 -13.29
N ASP A 124 -7.77 12.75 -14.28
CA ASP A 124 -7.99 11.31 -14.20
C ASP A 124 -6.66 10.55 -14.01
N PHE A 125 -5.59 10.99 -14.68
CA PHE A 125 -4.26 10.41 -14.53
C PHE A 125 -3.66 10.66 -13.14
N ASP A 126 -3.80 11.86 -12.59
CA ASP A 126 -3.35 12.16 -11.22
C ASP A 126 -4.13 11.33 -10.19
N ASN A 127 -5.45 11.22 -10.35
CA ASN A 127 -6.29 10.35 -9.52
C ASN A 127 -5.88 8.87 -9.64
N PHE A 128 -5.61 8.39 -10.86
CA PHE A 128 -5.13 7.04 -11.10
C PHE A 128 -3.78 6.81 -10.41
N ARG A 129 -2.83 7.74 -10.53
CA ARG A 129 -1.50 7.64 -9.90
C ARG A 129 -1.61 7.57 -8.38
N LYS A 130 -2.42 8.45 -7.78
CA LYS A 130 -2.69 8.45 -6.33
C LYS A 130 -3.34 7.13 -5.88
N ARG A 131 -4.33 6.64 -6.62
CA ARG A 131 -4.99 5.36 -6.34
C ARG A 131 -4.02 4.20 -6.43
N THR A 132 -3.26 4.10 -7.50
CA THR A 132 -2.29 3.02 -7.73
C THR A 132 -1.19 3.02 -6.67
N SER A 133 -0.71 4.18 -6.21
CA SER A 133 0.26 4.26 -5.10
C SER A 133 -0.32 3.64 -3.83
N LYS A 134 -1.56 4.02 -3.48
CA LYS A 134 -2.25 3.48 -2.30
C LYS A 134 -2.51 1.98 -2.41
N GLU A 135 -2.97 1.52 -3.57
CA GLU A 135 -3.18 0.08 -3.84
C GLU A 135 -1.88 -0.72 -3.72
N LYS A 136 -0.76 -0.16 -4.20
CA LYS A 136 0.56 -0.79 -4.04
C LYS A 136 0.97 -0.89 -2.58
N GLU A 137 0.82 0.18 -1.80
CA GLU A 137 1.11 0.18 -0.37
C GLU A 137 0.24 -0.86 0.37
N ASP A 138 -1.08 -0.86 0.12
CA ASP A 138 -2.00 -1.82 0.71
C ASP A 138 -1.66 -3.27 0.31
N LEU A 139 -1.25 -3.50 -0.94
CA LEU A 139 -0.79 -4.81 -1.42
C LEU A 139 0.50 -5.24 -0.71
N GLU A 140 1.48 -4.36 -0.56
CA GLU A 140 2.72 -4.66 0.19
C GLU A 140 2.40 -5.03 1.64
N HIS A 141 1.48 -4.32 2.29
CA HIS A 141 1.02 -4.65 3.63
C HIS A 141 0.29 -6.00 3.68
N GLN A 142 -0.58 -6.28 2.70
CA GLN A 142 -1.32 -7.53 2.64
C GLN A 142 -0.40 -8.74 2.42
N VAL A 143 0.61 -8.62 1.55
CA VAL A 143 1.60 -9.66 1.31
C VAL A 143 2.42 -9.92 2.58
N LYS A 144 2.90 -8.87 3.26
CA LYS A 144 3.57 -8.99 4.57
C LYS A 144 2.67 -9.66 5.61
N LYS A 145 1.39 -9.29 5.67
CA LYS A 145 0.42 -9.89 6.59
C LYS A 145 0.27 -11.39 6.34
N ASN A 146 0.03 -11.80 5.10
CA ASN A 146 -0.19 -13.21 4.74
C ASN A 146 1.05 -14.06 5.05
N THR A 147 2.22 -13.61 4.60
CA THR A 147 3.50 -14.32 4.82
C THR A 147 3.86 -14.45 6.31
N LEU A 148 3.68 -13.40 7.09
CA LEU A 148 3.92 -13.46 8.53
C LEU A 148 2.88 -14.32 9.25
N ALA A 149 1.61 -14.29 8.82
CA ALA A 149 0.55 -15.13 9.39
C ALA A 149 0.85 -16.63 9.26
N GLU A 150 1.45 -17.07 8.15
CA GLU A 150 1.91 -18.46 7.98
C GLU A 150 3.10 -18.82 8.87
N LEU A 151 3.93 -17.84 9.24
CA LEU A 151 5.07 -18.04 10.13
C LEU A 151 4.69 -18.03 11.62
N LEU A 152 3.60 -17.34 12.00
CA LEU A 152 3.17 -17.22 13.40
C LEU A 152 2.98 -18.57 14.13
N PRO A 153 2.42 -19.63 13.53
CA PRO A 153 2.33 -20.94 14.17
C PRO A 153 3.69 -21.51 14.61
N VAL A 154 4.77 -21.18 13.88
CA VAL A 154 6.12 -21.57 14.28
C VAL A 154 6.53 -20.85 15.55
N VAL A 155 6.27 -19.53 15.64
CA VAL A 155 6.51 -18.72 16.84
C VAL A 155 5.72 -19.26 18.03
N ASP A 156 4.45 -19.61 17.81
CA ASP A 156 3.59 -20.20 18.85
C ASP A 156 4.14 -21.53 19.37
N ASN A 157 4.69 -22.36 18.47
CA ASN A 157 5.35 -23.60 18.86
C ASN A 157 6.60 -23.34 19.70
N PHE A 158 7.37 -22.29 19.40
CA PHE A 158 8.44 -21.85 20.29
C PHE A 158 7.86 -21.45 21.66
N GLU A 159 6.82 -20.64 21.72
CA GLU A 159 6.25 -20.22 23.00
C GLU A 159 5.71 -21.39 23.83
N ARG A 160 5.02 -22.33 23.18
CA ARG A 160 4.56 -23.58 23.78
C ARG A 160 5.71 -24.45 24.26
N ALA A 161 6.76 -24.63 23.46
CA ALA A 161 7.94 -25.39 23.87
C ALA A 161 8.60 -24.74 25.10
N ARG A 162 8.72 -23.41 25.13
CA ARG A 162 9.26 -22.66 26.26
C ARG A 162 8.47 -22.88 27.55
N SER A 163 7.15 -22.99 27.51
CA SER A 163 6.33 -23.27 28.71
C SER A 163 6.44 -24.72 29.20
N HIS A 164 6.78 -25.67 28.32
CA HIS A 164 6.87 -27.09 28.67
C HIS A 164 8.28 -27.57 29.03
N ILE A 165 9.34 -26.92 28.52
CA ILE A 165 10.72 -27.30 28.82
C ILE A 165 11.05 -26.93 30.27
N LYS A 166 11.21 -27.94 31.12
CA LYS A 166 11.66 -27.82 32.51
C LYS A 166 12.98 -28.56 32.68
N PRO A 167 14.13 -27.90 32.45
CA PRO A 167 15.43 -28.57 32.52
C PRO A 167 15.70 -29.06 33.94
N GLN A 168 16.09 -30.32 34.09
CA GLN A 168 16.45 -30.95 35.36
C GLN A 168 17.96 -31.18 35.50
N THR A 169 18.67 -31.27 34.37
CA THR A 169 20.12 -31.50 34.34
C THR A 169 20.89 -30.30 33.78
N ASP A 170 22.18 -30.20 34.10
CA ASP A 170 23.05 -29.11 33.61
C ASP A 170 23.19 -29.12 32.07
N GLY A 171 23.18 -30.31 31.46
CA GLY A 171 23.16 -30.47 30.00
C GLY A 171 21.87 -29.91 29.38
N GLU A 172 20.71 -30.21 29.96
CA GLU A 172 19.42 -29.66 29.54
C GLU A 172 19.34 -28.14 29.74
N MET A 173 19.93 -27.61 30.82
CA MET A 173 20.01 -26.16 31.03
C MET A 173 20.81 -25.46 29.93
N THR A 174 21.88 -26.08 29.44
CA THR A 174 22.69 -25.54 28.34
C THR A 174 21.89 -25.48 27.04
N ILE A 175 21.11 -26.53 26.74
CA ILE A 175 20.22 -26.58 25.57
C ILE A 175 19.09 -25.56 25.71
N HIS A 176 18.49 -25.42 26.90
CA HIS A 176 17.46 -24.42 27.14
C HIS A 176 18.00 -22.99 26.95
N LYS A 177 19.25 -22.71 27.33
CA LYS A 177 19.89 -21.42 27.10
C LYS A 177 20.13 -21.13 25.62
N SER A 178 20.60 -22.11 24.84
CA SER A 178 20.77 -21.93 23.39
C SER A 178 19.43 -21.71 22.69
N TYR A 179 18.41 -22.47 23.08
CA TYR A 179 17.04 -22.32 22.64
C TYR A 179 16.47 -20.90 22.90
N GLN A 180 16.64 -20.39 24.12
CA GLN A 180 16.25 -19.00 24.46
C GLN A 180 16.98 -17.96 23.61
N GLY A 181 18.26 -18.21 23.27
CA GLY A 181 19.03 -17.36 22.37
C GLY A 181 18.41 -17.27 20.97
N VAL A 182 18.05 -18.42 20.39
CA VAL A 182 17.40 -18.49 19.06
C VAL A 182 16.02 -17.81 19.10
N TYR A 183 15.21 -18.06 20.14
CA TYR A 183 13.92 -17.39 20.29
C TYR A 183 14.06 -15.87 20.40
N LYS A 184 15.04 -15.38 21.17
CA LYS A 184 15.31 -13.94 21.28
C LYS A 184 15.69 -13.34 19.93
N GLN A 185 16.51 -14.03 19.14
CA GLN A 185 16.88 -13.58 17.80
C GLN A 185 15.67 -13.54 16.86
N LEU A 186 14.79 -14.55 16.92
CA LEU A 186 13.54 -14.59 16.15
C LEU A 186 12.64 -13.39 16.48
N VAL A 187 12.43 -13.10 17.77
CA VAL A 187 11.62 -11.96 18.21
C VAL A 187 12.23 -10.62 17.76
N GLU A 188 13.57 -10.50 17.80
CA GLU A 188 14.25 -9.29 17.33
C GLU A 188 14.10 -9.09 15.80
N CYS A 189 14.15 -10.18 15.03
CA CYS A 189 13.87 -10.14 13.59
C CYS A 189 12.43 -9.71 13.30
N LEU A 190 11.45 -10.27 14.00
CA LEU A 190 10.04 -9.88 13.89
C LEU A 190 9.83 -8.40 14.23
N LYS A 191 10.46 -7.92 15.31
CA LYS A 191 10.41 -6.51 15.71
C LYS A 191 10.97 -5.58 14.64
N ARG A 192 12.06 -5.96 13.97
CA ARG A 192 12.65 -5.18 12.86
C ARG A 192 11.73 -5.08 11.64
N ILE A 193 10.92 -6.11 11.39
CA ILE A 193 9.90 -6.12 10.33
C ILE A 193 8.67 -5.26 10.71
N GLY A 194 8.58 -4.84 11.98
CA GLY A 194 7.46 -4.05 12.51
C GLY A 194 6.40 -4.89 13.21
N VAL A 195 6.69 -6.15 13.55
CA VAL A 195 5.77 -7.02 14.29
C VAL A 195 5.93 -6.81 15.78
N SER A 196 4.83 -6.51 16.47
CA SER A 196 4.80 -6.30 17.93
C SER A 196 3.78 -7.22 18.60
N PRO A 197 4.14 -7.90 19.72
CA PRO A 197 3.20 -8.76 20.44
C PRO A 197 2.18 -7.94 21.22
N MET A 198 0.94 -8.43 21.26
CA MET A 198 -0.16 -7.90 22.06
C MET A 198 -0.14 -8.51 23.47
N ARG A 199 -0.41 -7.70 24.50
CA ARG A 199 -0.50 -8.12 25.89
C ARG A 199 -1.89 -7.80 26.46
N PRO A 200 -2.88 -8.69 26.25
CA PRO A 200 -4.26 -8.44 26.63
C PRO A 200 -4.56 -8.79 28.09
N GLU A 201 -3.69 -9.53 28.78
CA GLU A 201 -3.90 -9.97 30.17
C GLU A 201 -4.16 -8.77 31.11
N GLY A 202 -5.29 -8.81 31.82
CA GLY A 202 -5.73 -7.74 32.72
C GLY A 202 -6.36 -6.52 32.04
N ALA A 203 -6.44 -6.48 30.70
CA ALA A 203 -7.13 -5.44 29.96
C ALA A 203 -8.60 -5.80 29.69
N GLU A 204 -9.42 -4.80 29.39
CA GLU A 204 -10.78 -5.01 28.91
C GLU A 204 -10.78 -5.72 27.54
N PHE A 205 -11.77 -6.58 27.32
CA PHE A 205 -11.93 -7.28 26.07
C PHE A 205 -12.40 -6.34 24.94
N ASP A 206 -11.54 -6.09 23.95
CA ASP A 206 -11.91 -5.41 22.70
C ASP A 206 -12.05 -6.42 21.54
N PRO A 207 -13.25 -6.58 20.94
CA PRO A 207 -13.47 -7.44 19.77
C PRO A 207 -12.60 -7.13 18.55
N ASN A 208 -12.09 -5.90 18.41
CA ASN A 208 -11.21 -5.52 17.29
C ASN A 208 -9.78 -6.03 17.47
N LEU A 209 -9.40 -6.40 18.70
CA LEU A 209 -8.05 -6.80 19.07
C LEU A 209 -7.98 -8.26 19.56
N HIS A 210 -9.07 -8.74 20.15
CA HIS A 210 -9.13 -9.99 20.87
C HIS A 210 -10.19 -10.93 20.31
N GLU A 211 -9.89 -12.23 20.35
CA GLU A 211 -10.82 -13.30 20.03
C GLU A 211 -11.10 -14.10 21.32
N ALA A 212 -12.32 -13.98 21.86
CA ALA A 212 -12.71 -14.68 23.08
C ALA A 212 -13.06 -16.14 22.74
N VAL A 213 -12.15 -17.06 23.06
CA VAL A 213 -12.35 -18.50 22.81
C VAL A 213 -13.04 -19.17 23.99
N MET A 214 -12.79 -18.67 25.21
CA MET A 214 -13.34 -19.22 26.45
C MET A 214 -13.84 -18.12 27.38
N ARG A 215 -14.87 -18.43 28.16
CA ARG A 215 -15.35 -17.59 29.25
C ARG A 215 -15.29 -18.37 30.55
N GLU A 216 -14.80 -17.75 31.61
CA GLU A 216 -14.69 -18.37 32.93
C GLU A 216 -15.42 -17.49 33.95
N ALA A 217 -16.35 -18.10 34.68
CA ALA A 217 -17.07 -17.46 35.76
C ALA A 217 -16.12 -17.31 36.96
N THR A 218 -15.78 -16.07 37.32
CA THR A 218 -14.85 -15.80 38.42
C THR A 218 -15.27 -14.54 39.19
N HIS A 219 -14.95 -14.51 40.48
CA HIS A 219 -15.05 -13.31 41.31
C HIS A 219 -13.73 -12.52 41.38
N GLU A 220 -12.63 -13.07 40.84
CA GLU A 220 -11.31 -12.44 40.90
C GLU A 220 -11.15 -11.26 39.95
N TYR A 221 -11.84 -11.29 38.81
CA TYR A 221 -11.77 -10.27 37.77
C TYR A 221 -13.17 -9.73 37.44
N PRO A 222 -13.30 -8.42 37.14
CA PRO A 222 -14.55 -7.85 36.63
C PRO A 222 -15.01 -8.54 35.33
N GLU A 223 -16.32 -8.57 35.12
CA GLU A 223 -16.89 -9.09 33.86
C GLU A 223 -16.31 -8.33 32.65
N GLY A 224 -15.95 -9.08 31.61
CA GLY A 224 -15.39 -8.51 30.37
C GLY A 224 -13.88 -8.24 30.40
N VAL A 225 -13.19 -8.57 31.49
CA VAL A 225 -11.72 -8.49 31.57
C VAL A 225 -11.07 -9.79 31.05
N VAL A 226 -9.95 -9.65 30.35
CA VAL A 226 -9.14 -10.79 29.90
C VAL A 226 -8.37 -11.38 31.09
N ILE A 227 -8.69 -12.64 31.41
CA ILE A 227 -8.05 -13.41 32.49
C ILE A 227 -6.68 -13.90 32.02
N GLU A 228 -6.64 -14.56 30.87
CA GLU A 228 -5.45 -15.25 30.38
C GLU A 228 -5.37 -15.18 28.85
N GLN A 229 -4.14 -15.01 28.33
CA GLN A 229 -3.85 -15.12 26.91
C GLN A 229 -3.49 -16.57 26.55
N LEU A 230 -4.36 -17.23 25.78
CA LEU A 230 -4.14 -18.61 25.33
C LEU A 230 -3.19 -18.67 24.13
N MET A 231 -3.30 -17.72 23.20
CA MET A 231 -2.36 -17.54 22.10
C MET A 231 -2.07 -16.05 21.87
N ARG A 232 -0.81 -15.75 21.57
CA ARG A 232 -0.37 -14.37 21.40
C ARG A 232 -0.97 -13.72 20.15
N GLY A 233 -1.55 -12.54 20.35
CA GLY A 233 -1.91 -11.64 19.27
C GLY A 233 -0.68 -10.84 18.83
N TYR A 234 -0.68 -10.40 17.57
CA TYR A 234 0.41 -9.61 17.01
C TYR A 234 -0.12 -8.44 16.18
N PHE A 235 0.60 -7.33 16.23
CA PHE A 235 0.43 -6.16 15.37
C PHE A 235 1.50 -6.15 14.29
N LEU A 236 1.17 -5.61 13.12
CA LEU A 236 2.10 -5.28 12.05
C LEU A 236 2.01 -3.77 11.82
N GLY A 237 2.96 -3.02 12.39
CA GLY A 237 2.84 -1.57 12.51
C GLY A 237 1.57 -1.21 13.29
N ASP A 238 0.66 -0.48 12.65
CA ASP A 238 -0.59 -0.02 13.26
C ASP A 238 -1.79 -0.93 12.99
N ARG A 239 -1.62 -2.02 12.22
CA ARG A 239 -2.70 -2.94 11.85
C ARG A 239 -2.59 -4.26 12.63
N VAL A 240 -3.72 -4.88 12.94
CA VAL A 240 -3.75 -6.20 13.57
C VAL A 240 -3.34 -7.27 12.56
N LEU A 241 -2.27 -8.02 12.87
CA LEU A 241 -1.82 -9.17 12.10
C LEU A 241 -2.67 -10.39 12.44
N ARG A 242 -2.82 -10.67 13.74
CA ARG A 242 -3.63 -11.74 14.30
C ARG A 242 -4.17 -11.31 15.66
N HIS A 243 -5.46 -11.51 15.90
CA HIS A 243 -6.08 -11.23 17.20
C HIS A 243 -5.49 -12.14 18.28
N ALA A 244 -5.45 -11.65 19.52
CA ALA A 244 -5.07 -12.49 20.64
C ALA A 244 -6.23 -13.41 21.02
N MET A 245 -5.97 -14.72 21.10
CA MET A 245 -6.98 -15.64 21.64
C MET A 245 -6.92 -15.60 23.15
N VAL A 246 -8.04 -15.25 23.76
CA VAL A 246 -8.10 -14.93 25.18
C VAL A 246 -9.23 -15.67 25.88
N LYS A 247 -9.05 -15.86 27.18
CA LYS A 247 -10.08 -16.26 28.12
C LYS A 247 -10.61 -15.02 28.84
N VAL A 248 -11.92 -14.81 28.83
CA VAL A 248 -12.58 -13.61 29.39
C VAL A 248 -13.35 -13.97 30.65
N ALA A 249 -13.35 -13.08 31.63
CA ALA A 249 -14.17 -13.21 32.83
C ALA A 249 -15.65 -13.01 32.51
N ALA A 250 -16.47 -13.98 32.90
CA ALA A 250 -17.91 -13.86 32.92
C ALA A 250 -18.38 -13.55 34.35
N ALA A 251 -19.53 -12.86 34.47
CA ALA A 251 -20.18 -12.72 35.76
C ALA A 251 -20.40 -14.10 36.39
N ALA A 252 -19.94 -14.28 37.63
CA ALA A 252 -20.23 -15.48 38.39
C ALA A 252 -21.74 -15.62 38.57
N GLU A 253 -22.29 -16.80 38.24
CA GLU A 253 -23.70 -17.08 38.48
C GLU A 253 -24.00 -16.87 39.97
N PRO A 254 -25.08 -16.14 40.33
CA PRO A 254 -25.43 -15.99 41.73
C PRO A 254 -25.74 -17.37 42.28
N VAL A 255 -24.97 -17.80 43.30
CA VAL A 255 -25.28 -18.98 44.09
C VAL A 255 -26.65 -18.73 44.71
N VAL A 256 -27.70 -19.29 44.12
CA VAL A 256 -29.04 -19.27 44.69
C VAL A 256 -29.01 -20.23 45.87
N THR A 257 -28.67 -19.72 47.06
CA THR A 257 -28.90 -20.44 48.31
C THR A 257 -30.41 -20.53 48.49
N SER A 258 -30.99 -21.65 48.08
CA SER A 258 -32.32 -22.06 48.49
C SER A 258 -32.28 -22.40 49.99
N GLU A 259 -32.32 -21.38 50.82
CA GLU A 259 -32.72 -21.50 52.22
C GLU A 259 -34.24 -21.67 52.27
N GLU A 260 -34.73 -22.89 52.06
CA GLU A 260 -36.07 -23.25 52.53
C GLU A 260 -35.99 -23.65 53.99
N GLY A 261 -36.28 -22.69 54.87
CA GLY A 261 -36.50 -22.92 56.28
C GLY A 261 -37.64 -23.91 56.49
N THR A 262 -37.35 -25.01 57.17
CA THR A 262 -38.37 -25.91 57.71
C THR A 262 -38.83 -25.32 59.06
N PRO A 263 -40.08 -24.86 59.23
CA PRO A 263 -40.57 -24.50 60.55
C PRO A 263 -40.89 -25.78 61.31
N GLU A 264 -40.07 -26.02 62.33
CA GLU A 264 -40.28 -26.94 63.44
C GLU A 264 -41.67 -26.67 64.05
N THR A 265 -42.63 -27.57 63.84
CA THR A 265 -43.91 -27.57 64.55
C THR A 265 -43.83 -28.60 65.68
N THR A 266 -43.49 -28.11 66.85
CA THR A 266 -43.71 -28.78 68.14
C THR A 266 -45.11 -28.43 68.63
N GLU A 267 -45.85 -29.42 69.14
CA GLU A 267 -46.77 -29.38 70.30
C GLU A 267 -47.91 -30.42 70.14
N PRO A 268 -48.64 -30.79 71.23
CA PRO A 268 -48.19 -31.12 72.58
C PRO A 268 -48.65 -32.54 73.03
#